data_AF-A0AAT9H8T0-F1
#
_entry.id   AF-A0AAT9H8T0-F1
#
_cell.length_a   1.000
_cell.length_b   1.000
_cell.length_c   1.000
_cell.angle_alpha   90.00
_cell.angle_beta   90.00
_cell.angle_gamma   90.00
#
_symmetry.space_group_name_H-M   'P 1'
#
loop_
_entity.id
_entity.type
_entity.pdbx_description
1 polymer ?
#
loop_
_entity_poly.entity_id
_entity_poly.type
_entity_poly.pdbx_seq_one_letter_code
_entity_poly.pdbx_strand_id
1 'polypeptide(L)' 'MRILIDENVPVQMLEMLRRLLPGHEVQHVSEIKWTGKKDLALLPDAAKRGFEA' A
#
# COMPACT_ATOMS: atom_id res chain seq x y z
N MET A 1 9.44 7.07 -2.95
CA MET A 1 8.26 7.35 -2.10
C MET A 1 7.62 6.03 -1.68
N ARG A 2 6.88 5.98 -0.57
CA ARG A 2 6.21 4.75 -0.15
C ARG A 2 4.78 4.75 -0.68
N ILE A 3 4.40 3.70 -1.39
CA ILE A 3 3.09 3.58 -2.03
C ILE A 3 2.35 2.47 -1.31
N LEU A 4 1.17 2.80 -0.76
CA LEU A 4 0.30 1.82 -0.15
C LEU A 4 -0.74 1.36 -1.18
N ILE A 5 -0.86 0.05 -1.34
CA ILE A 5 -1.78 -0.58 -2.29
C ILE A 5 -2.97 -1.17 -1.52
N ASP A 6 -4.16 -0.77 -1.95
CA ASP A 6 -5.45 -1.13 -1.36
C ASP A 6 -5.79 -2.62 -1.45
N GLU A 7 -6.68 -3.09 -0.56
CA GLU A 7 -7.07 -4.51 -0.48
C GLU A 7 -7.79 -5.03 -1.72
N ASN A 8 -8.41 -4.13 -2.51
CA ASN A 8 -9.10 -4.48 -3.74
C ASN A 8 -8.13 -4.73 -4.91
N VAL A 9 -6.84 -4.43 -4.75
CA VAL A 9 -5.84 -4.71 -5.77
C VAL A 9 -5.32 -6.14 -5.61
N PRO A 10 -5.26 -6.94 -6.68
CA PRO A 10 -4.69 -8.29 -6.59
C PRO A 10 -3.21 -8.23 -6.19
N VAL A 11 -2.83 -9.00 -5.17
CA VAL A 11 -1.44 -9.08 -4.69
C VAL A 11 -0.44 -9.50 -5.78
N GLN A 12 -0.90 -10.21 -6.81
CA GLN A 12 -0.11 -10.60 -7.98
C GLN A 12 0.38 -9.39 -8.78
N MET A 13 -0.33 -8.25 -8.71
CA MET A 13 0.10 -7.01 -9.36
C MET A 13 1.24 -6.31 -8.61
N LEU A 14 1.47 -6.63 -7.33
CA LEU A 14 2.53 -6.00 -6.53
C LEU A 14 3.91 -6.26 -7.11
N GLU A 15 4.17 -7.48 -7.55
CA GLU A 15 5.47 -7.81 -8.16
C GLU A 15 5.72 -7.00 -9.43
N MET A 16 4.68 -6.77 -10.23
CA MET A 16 4.77 -5.93 -11.42
C MET A 16 4.99 -4.46 -11.05
N LEU A 17 4.23 -3.94 -10.08
CA LEU A 17 4.36 -2.56 -9.60
C LEU A 17 5.75 -2.28 -9.01
N ARG A 18 6.31 -3.22 -8.24
CA ARG A 18 7.68 -3.14 -7.71
C ARG A 18 8.74 -3.07 -8.81
N ARG A 19 8.51 -3.73 -9.95
CA ARG A 19 9.42 -3.67 -11.12
C ARG A 19 9.25 -2.38 -11.93
N LEU A 20 8.03 -1.87 -12.05
CA LEU A 20 7.71 -0.66 -12.81
C LEU A 20 8.07 0.63 -12.07
N LEU A 21 8.10 0.60 -10.75
CA LEU A 21 8.38 1.77 -9.90
C LEU A 21 9.68 1.56 -9.12
N PRO A 22 10.85 1.44 -9.79
CA PRO A 22 12.12 1.32 -9.10
C PRO A 22 12.34 2.55 -8.20
N GLY A 23 12.79 2.32 -6.96
CA GLY A 23 12.97 3.37 -5.95
C GLY A 23 11.72 3.73 -5.15
N HIS A 24 10.58 3.07 -5.41
CA HIS A 24 9.37 3.20 -4.60
C HIS A 24 9.20 1.99 -3.70
N GLU A 25 8.83 2.23 -2.44
CA GLU A 25 8.52 1.16 -1.49
C GLU A 25 7.03 0.83 -1.63
N VAL A 26 6.71 -0.15 -2.46
CA VAL A 26 5.34 -0.60 -2.71
C VAL A 26 4.95 -1.67 -1.70
N GLN A 27 4.02 -1.34 -0.81
CA GLN A 27 3.47 -2.25 0.20
C GLN A 27 1.97 -2.41 0.02
N HIS A 28 1.46 -3.61 0.27
CA HIS A 28 0.03 -3.88 0.21
C HIS A 28 -0.59 -3.90 1.61
N VAL A 29 -1.83 -3.46 1.75
CA VAL A 29 -2.54 -3.47 3.04
C VAL A 29 -2.61 -4.87 3.66
N SER A 30 -2.63 -5.92 2.85
CA SER A 30 -2.56 -7.31 3.33
C SER A 30 -1.21 -7.69 3.92
N GLU A 31 -0.10 -7.15 3.41
CA GLU A 31 1.25 -7.42 3.93
C GLU A 31 1.45 -6.76 5.31
N ILE A 32 0.82 -5.60 5.52
CA ILE A 32 0.90 -4.84 6.78
C ILE A 32 -0.26 -5.13 7.75
N LYS A 33 -1.09 -6.15 7.45
CA LYS A 33 -2.26 -6.57 8.26
C LYS A 33 -3.28 -5.45 8.47
N TRP A 34 -3.45 -4.58 7.47
CA TRP A 34 -4.46 -3.52 7.42
C TRP A 34 -5.68 -3.89 6.58
N THR A 35 -5.78 -5.14 6.11
CA THR A 35 -6.97 -5.66 5.41
C THR A 35 -8.24 -5.44 6.24
N GLY A 36 -9.29 -4.91 5.62
CA GLY A 36 -10.58 -4.62 6.27
C GLY A 36 -10.58 -3.35 7.13
N LYS A 37 -9.48 -2.59 7.14
CA LYS A 37 -9.42 -1.29 7.80
C LYS A 37 -10.06 -0.25 6.90
N LYS A 38 -11.12 0.39 7.39
CA LYS A 38 -11.82 1.46 6.67
C LYS A 38 -10.86 2.56 6.20
N ASP A 39 -11.06 3.04 4.98
CA ASP A 39 -10.24 4.09 4.34
C ASP A 39 -10.05 5.32 5.23
N LEU A 40 -11.12 5.75 5.90
CA LEU A 40 -11.10 6.88 6.83
C LEU A 40 -10.11 6.73 7.99
N ALA A 41 -9.80 5.49 8.39
CA ALA A 41 -8.78 5.16 9.39
C ALA A 41 -7.45 4.72 8.76
N LEU A 42 -7.48 4.25 7.50
CA LEU A 42 -6.31 3.82 6.75
C LEU A 42 -5.46 5.01 6.29
N LEU A 43 -6.09 6.04 5.70
CA LEU A 43 -5.41 7.22 5.16
C LEU A 43 -4.60 8.00 6.22
N PRO A 44 -5.13 8.27 7.43
CA PRO A 44 -4.34 8.98 8.46
C PRO A 44 -3.16 8.15 8.94
N ASP A 45 -3.32 6.83 9.06
CA ASP A 45 -2.25 5.95 9.51
C ASP A 45 -1.21 5.72 8.41
N ALA A 46 -1.63 5.67 7.14
CA ALA A 46 -0.75 5.64 5.99
C ALA A 46 0.13 6.90 5.94
N ALA A 47 -0.48 8.08 6.09
CA ALA A 47 0.23 9.35 6.15
C ALA A 47 1.22 9.40 7.33
N LYS A 48 0.83 8.96 8.53
CA LYS A 48 1.74 8.87 9.70
C LYS A 48 2.95 7.98 9.47
N ARG A 49 2.81 6.95 8.62
CA ARG A 49 3.86 5.98 8.32
C ARG A 49 4.70 6.39 7.09
N GLY A 50 4.39 7.54 6.50
CA GLY A 50 5.07 8.10 5.34
C GLY A 50 4.67 7.47 4.01
N PHE A 51 3.50 6.84 3.94
CA PHE A 51 2.90 6.42 2.68
C PHE A 51 2.19 7.59 2.01
N GLU A 52 2.34 7.68 0.70
CA GLU A 52 1.41 8.39 -0.14
C GLU A 52 0.26 7.42 -0.46
N ALA A 53 -0.91 7.75 0.04
CA ALA A 53 -2.15 6.98 -0.04
C ALA A 53 -3.27 7.89 -0.54
#